data_AF-W8RUV9-F1
#
_entry.id   AF-W8RUV9-F1
#
_cell.length_a   1.000
_cell.length_b   1.000
_cell.length_c   1.000
_cell.angle_alpha   90.00
_cell.angle_beta   90.00
_cell.angle_gamma   90.00
#
_symmetry.space_group_name_H-M   'P 1'
#
loop_
_entity.id
_entity.type
_entity.pdbx_description
1 polymer ?
#
loop_
_entity_poly.entity_id
_entity_poly.type
_entity_poly.pdbx_seq_one_letter_code
_entity_poly.pdbx_strand_id
1 'polypeptide(L)' 'MTALTDLLAYQRQTEALSQVMGRLGWDQETVMPRGATEQRAEEMAALEAVLHRPPDRPARGRLAVGGRRHGTG' A
#
# COMPACT_ATOMS: atom_id res chain seq x y z
N MET A 1 -0.66 -23.32 -11.86
CA MET A 1 0.60 -22.58 -11.72
C MET A 1 1.34 -23.18 -10.52
N THR A 2 2.66 -23.32 -10.56
CA THR A 2 3.41 -24.05 -9.52
C THR A 2 3.70 -23.16 -8.32
N ALA A 3 3.88 -23.74 -7.12
CA ALA A 3 4.17 -23.01 -5.88
C ALA A 3 5.40 -22.08 -6.00
N LEU A 4 6.38 -22.46 -6.83
CA LEU A 4 7.55 -21.63 -7.12
C LEU A 4 7.19 -20.36 -7.91
N THR A 5 6.28 -20.46 -8.88
CA THR A 5 5.80 -19.29 -9.64
C THR A 5 5.07 -18.31 -8.73
N ASP A 6 4.24 -18.81 -7.81
CA ASP A 6 3.49 -17.97 -6.87
C ASP A 6 4.41 -17.25 -5.88
N LEU A 7 5.45 -17.94 -5.38
CA LEU A 7 6.48 -17.34 -4.54
C LEU A 7 7.26 -16.24 -5.27
N LEU A 8 7.64 -16.46 -6.53
CA LEU A 8 8.36 -15.46 -7.33
C LEU A 8 7.48 -14.26 -7.67
N ALA A 9 6.17 -14.47 -7.91
CA ALA A 9 5.22 -13.39 -8.12
C ALA A 9 5.05 -12.55 -6.85
N TYR A 10 4.92 -13.19 -5.70
CA TYR A 10 4.89 -12.53 -4.40
C TYR A 10 6.15 -11.69 -4.17
N GLN A 11 7.33 -12.28 -4.36
CA GLN A 11 8.62 -11.62 -4.18
C GLN A 11 8.71 -10.35 -5.04
N ARG A 12 8.41 -10.45 -6.34
CA ARG A 12 8.43 -9.30 -7.26
C ARG A 12 7.50 -8.17 -6.81
N GLN A 13 6.32 -8.52 -6.28
CA GLN A 13 5.37 -7.53 -5.77
C GLN A 13 5.91 -6.85 -4.50
N THR A 14 6.52 -7.62 -3.58
CA THR A 14 7.17 -7.08 -2.38
C THR A 14 8.31 -6.12 -2.74
N GLU A 15 9.18 -6.49 -3.67
CA GLU A 15 10.25 -5.62 -4.17
C GLU A 15 9.72 -4.31 -4.77
N ALA A 16 8.68 -4.39 -5.60
CA ALA A 16 8.07 -3.20 -6.20
C ALA A 16 7.51 -2.26 -5.12
N LEU A 17 6.85 -2.80 -4.10
CA LEU A 17 6.32 -2.01 -2.97
C LEU A 17 7.44 -1.42 -2.10
N SER A 18 8.54 -2.14 -1.88
CA SER A 18 9.72 -1.61 -1.19
C SER A 18 10.34 -0.42 -1.93
N GLN A 19 10.39 -0.46 -3.27
CA GLN A 19 10.84 0.68 -4.07
C GLN A 19 9.89 1.88 -3.96
N VAL A 20 8.58 1.65 -3.88
CA VAL A 20 7.59 2.72 -3.62
C VAL A 20 7.82 3.34 -2.26
N MET A 21 8.07 2.53 -1.22
CA MET A 21 8.36 3.03 0.13
C MET A 21 9.62 3.89 0.15
N GLY A 22 10.69 3.48 -0.53
CA GLY A 22 11.90 4.30 -0.68
C GLY A 22 11.63 5.65 -1.36
N ARG A 23 10.76 5.67 -2.37
CA ARG A 23 10.39 6.90 -3.08
C ARG A 23 9.52 7.82 -2.22
N LEU A 24 8.60 7.26 -1.44
CA LEU A 24 7.78 8.03 -0.48
C LEU A 24 8.64 8.65 0.63
N GLY A 25 9.71 7.97 1.06
CA GLY A 25 10.71 8.52 1.97
C GLY A 25 11.44 9.72 1.37
N TRP A 26 11.95 9.59 0.15
CA TRP A 26 12.61 10.71 -0.55
C TRP A 26 11.66 11.90 -0.80
N ASP A 27 10.40 11.61 -1.14
CA ASP A 27 9.37 12.62 -1.36
C ASP A 27 9.05 13.43 -0.08
N GLN A 28 9.18 12.82 1.12
CA GLN A 28 9.06 13.54 2.40
C GLN A 28 10.09 14.65 2.54
N GLU A 29 11.32 14.41 2.07
CA GLU A 29 12.43 15.34 2.22
C GLU A 29 12.45 16.42 1.13
N THR A 30 11.85 16.15 -0.03
CA THR A 30 12.05 16.95 -1.23
C THR A 30 10.80 17.66 -1.75
N VAL A 31 9.62 17.03 -1.66
CA VAL A 31 8.40 17.53 -2.33
C VAL A 31 7.21 17.66 -1.38
N MET A 32 7.27 17.09 -0.17
CA MET A 32 6.12 17.01 0.72
C MET A 32 5.55 18.39 1.10
N PRO A 33 4.26 18.65 0.81
CA PRO A 33 3.62 19.92 1.14
C PRO A 33 3.38 20.04 2.64
N ARG A 34 3.35 21.29 3.12
CA ARG A 34 3.06 21.57 4.53
C ARG A 34 1.66 21.09 4.90
N GLY A 35 1.53 20.47 6.07
CA GLY A 35 0.26 19.94 6.59
C GLY A 35 -0.10 18.54 6.11
N ALA A 36 0.70 17.90 5.24
CA ALA A 36 0.45 16.54 4.77
C ALA A 36 1.08 15.44 5.66
N THR A 37 1.65 15.79 6.82
CA THR A 37 2.39 14.87 7.69
C THR A 37 1.55 13.69 8.18
N GLU A 38 0.30 13.95 8.60
CA GLU A 38 -0.59 12.88 9.09
C GLU A 38 -0.94 11.91 7.96
N GLN A 39 -1.35 12.42 6.80
CA GLN A 39 -1.63 11.59 5.63
C GLN A 39 -0.40 10.77 5.22
N ARG A 40 0.79 11.36 5.23
CA ARG A 40 2.02 10.65 4.88
C ARG A 40 2.37 9.56 5.89
N ALA A 41 2.14 9.80 7.17
CA ALA A 41 2.30 8.76 8.20
C ALA A 41 1.32 7.59 7.97
N GLU A 42 0.07 7.88 7.60
CA GLU A 42 -0.92 6.85 7.25
C GLU A 42 -0.50 6.05 6.00
N GLU A 43 -0.02 6.73 4.96
CA GLU A 43 0.48 6.09 3.73
C GLU A 43 1.64 5.13 4.03
N MET A 44 2.60 5.56 4.85
CA MET A 44 3.72 4.72 5.28
C MET A 44 3.27 3.53 6.11
N ALA A 45 2.41 3.74 7.11
CA ALA A 45 1.89 2.67 7.96
C ALA A 45 1.08 1.64 7.17
N ALA A 46 0.28 2.08 6.20
CA ALA A 46 -0.50 1.19 5.33
C ALA A 46 0.42 0.33 4.45
N LEU A 47 1.45 0.94 3.84
CA LEU A 47 2.42 0.19 3.03
C LEU A 47 3.25 -0.77 3.87
N GLU A 48 3.67 -0.36 5.07
CA GLU A 48 4.42 -1.21 6.00
C GLU A 48 3.58 -2.41 6.45
N ALA A 49 2.30 -2.22 6.75
CA ALA A 49 1.39 -3.32 7.07
C ALA A 49 1.22 -4.33 5.92
N VAL A 50 1.39 -3.89 4.66
CA VAL A 50 1.37 -4.78 3.49
C VAL A 50 2.70 -5.51 3.33
N LEU A 51 3.83 -4.83 3.50
CA LEU A 51 5.16 -5.43 3.38
C LEU A 51 5.49 -6.40 4.54
N HIS A 52 4.96 -6.13 5.73
CA HIS A 52 5.15 -6.98 6.91
C HIS A 52 4.29 -8.26 6.89
N ARG A 53 3.41 -8.43 5.89
CA ARG A 53 2.54 -9.58 5.79
C ARG A 53 3.35 -10.81 5.35
N PRO A 54 3.13 -11.99 5.97
CA PRO A 54 3.76 -13.22 5.51
C PRO A 54 3.07 -13.78 4.23
N PRO A 55 3.79 -14.50 3.36
CA PRO A 55 3.30 -14.94 2.04
C PRO A 55 2.09 -15.89 2.10
N ASP A 56 1.88 -16.55 3.23
CA ASP A 56 0.79 -17.48 3.51
C ASP A 56 -0.56 -16.79 3.77
N ARG A 57 -0.56 -15.47 4.00
CA ARG A 57 -1.76 -14.69 4.33
C ARG A 57 -2.33 -14.00 3.07
N PRO A 58 -3.59 -14.27 2.68
CA PRO A 58 -4.17 -13.68 1.47
C PRO A 58 -4.29 -12.15 1.57
N ALA A 59 -4.01 -11.46 0.48
CA ALA A 59 -4.19 -10.02 0.34
C ALA A 59 -5.69 -9.66 0.40
N ARG A 60 -6.15 -9.06 1.51
CA ARG A 60 -7.49 -8.46 1.59
C ARG A 60 -7.52 -7.15 0.78
N GLY A 61 -7.71 -7.26 -0.53
CA GLY A 61 -7.97 -6.12 -1.41
C GLY A 61 -9.47 -5.90 -1.59
N ARG A 62 -10.12 -5.16 -0.69
CA ARG A 62 -11.38 -4.48 -0.98
C ARG A 62 -11.56 -3.27 -0.07
N LEU A 63 -10.94 -2.15 -0.42
CA LEU A 63 -11.46 -0.85 0.02
C LEU A 63 -12.67 -0.55 -0.87
N ALA A 64 -13.87 -0.83 -0.37
CA ALA A 64 -15.09 -0.34 -0.96
C ALA A 64 -15.19 1.17 -0.68
N VAL A 65 -14.46 1.98 -1.45
CA VAL A 65 -14.71 3.42 -1.52
C VAL A 65 -15.84 3.64 -2.52
N GLY A 66 -17.06 3.54 -2.02
CA GLY A 66 -18.30 3.86 -2.71
C GLY A 66 -19.25 4.51 -1.71
N GLY A 67 -18.90 5.72 -1.29
CA GLY A 67 -19.69 6.53 -0.37
C GLY A 67 -21.13 6.72 -0.86
N ARG A 68 -22.06 6.54 0.07
CA ARG A 68 -23.48 6.84 -0.08
C ARG A 68 -23.69 8.25 -0.61
N ARG A 69 -24.63 8.40 -1.55
CA ARG A 69 -25.33 9.67 -1.77
C ARG A 69 -26.81 9.40 -1.49
N HIS A 70 -27.35 10.10 -0.49
CA HIS A 70 -28.78 10.24 -0.28
C HIS A 70 -29.45 10.79 -1.53
N GLY A 71 -30.64 10.29 -1.85
CA GLY A 71 -31.57 10.86 -2.80
C GLY A 71 -32.98 10.66 -2.27
N THR A 72 -33.52 11.72 -1.69
CA THR A 72 -34.89 11.92 -1.24
C THR A 72 -35.86 11.84 -2.44
N GLY A 73 -37.02 11.22 -2.24
CA GLY A 73 -38.12 11.16 -3.22
C GLY A 73 -39.15 10.12 -2.83
#